data_AF-A0A9J7ZCY0-F1
#
_entry.id   AF-A0A9J7ZCY0-F1
#
_cell.length_a   1.000
_cell.length_b   1.000
_cell.length_c   1.000
_cell.angle_alpha   90.00
_cell.angle_beta   90.00
_cell.angle_gamma   90.00
#
_symmetry.space_group_name_H-M   'P 1'
#
loop_
_entity.id
_entity.type
_entity.pdbx_description
1 polymer ?
#
loop_
_entity_poly.entity_id
_entity_poly.type
_entity_poly.pdbx_seq_one_letter_code
_entity_poly.pdbx_strand_id
1 'polypeptide(L)'
;LVSLRTLRLADTKQPYPTHKQQIYIVTLPLFLIYNSYELVVDCSAAGSDRLRCRETSQSAPKRPRCHTIHKSPHRYCSTESFIIRQTPENKAAFLLFPGVARILSHEGGITDIEVLQAALLHDTVEDTDTTIDELEAVFGPTVARIVQEVTDDKTLPKEERKRLQVEHAPHRSHQAKLVKLADKLYNLRDLNRCTPTGWTAERVQEYFVWASRVIKGLRGTNAALEEKLQQLFLERGVQL
;
A
#
# COMPACT_ATOMS: atom_id res chain seq x y z
N LEU A 1 22.45 19.29 -4.07
CA LEU A 1 21.24 20.13 -3.98
C LEU A 1 20.52 20.08 -5.33
N VAL A 2 19.63 19.10 -5.53
CA VAL A 2 18.84 19.03 -6.76
C VAL A 2 17.72 20.06 -6.65
N SER A 3 17.79 21.08 -7.49
CA SER A 3 16.82 22.18 -7.58
C SER A 3 15.44 21.64 -7.92
N LEU A 4 14.48 21.82 -7.01
CA LEU A 4 13.05 21.58 -7.20
C LEU A 4 12.54 22.43 -8.39
N ARG A 5 12.39 21.80 -9.56
CA ARG A 5 11.50 22.33 -10.61
C ARG A 5 10.13 21.72 -10.38
N THR A 6 9.21 22.54 -9.90
CA THR A 6 7.77 22.26 -9.85
C THR A 6 7.31 21.85 -11.25
N LEU A 7 7.09 20.55 -11.47
CA LEU A 7 6.52 20.05 -12.72
C LEU A 7 5.02 20.37 -12.71
N ARG A 8 4.63 21.43 -13.40
CA ARG A 8 3.22 21.69 -13.74
C ARG A 8 2.73 20.56 -14.63
N LEU A 9 1.67 19.88 -14.20
CA LEU A 9 0.87 19.00 -15.05
C LEU A 9 0.22 19.87 -16.12
N ALA A 10 0.72 19.79 -17.35
CA ALA A 10 0.04 20.35 -18.50
C ALA A 10 -0.97 19.30 -19.00
N ASP A 11 -2.25 19.70 -19.01
CA ASP A 11 -3.33 19.07 -19.78
C ASP A 11 -2.82 18.75 -21.19
N THR A 12 -2.43 17.50 -21.41
CA THR A 12 -2.03 17.04 -22.74
C THR A 12 -2.74 15.73 -23.01
N LYS A 13 -3.65 15.77 -23.99
CA LYS A 13 -4.41 14.65 -24.55
C LYS A 13 -3.50 13.71 -25.37
N GLN A 14 -2.31 13.36 -24.87
CA GLN A 14 -1.43 12.39 -25.50
C GLN A 14 -1.07 11.27 -24.51
N PRO A 15 -1.02 10.01 -24.97
CA PRO A 15 -0.54 8.92 -24.14
C PRO A 15 0.92 9.19 -23.74
N TYR A 16 1.18 9.21 -22.43
CA TYR A 16 2.54 9.35 -21.91
C TYR A 16 3.33 8.07 -22.26
N PRO A 17 4.59 8.18 -22.70
CA PRO A 17 5.43 7.01 -22.90
C PRO A 17 5.58 6.25 -21.57
N THR A 18 5.42 4.92 -21.61
CA THR A 18 5.43 3.97 -20.46
C THR A 18 6.52 4.26 -19.43
N HIS A 19 7.71 4.65 -19.90
CA HIS A 19 8.86 4.95 -19.05
C HIS A 19 8.68 6.20 -18.15
N LYS A 20 7.83 7.17 -18.52
CA LYS A 20 7.50 8.33 -17.68
C LYS A 20 6.39 8.02 -16.67
N GLN A 21 5.43 7.17 -17.00
CA GLN A 21 4.41 6.69 -16.05
C GLN A 21 5.04 5.87 -14.92
N GLN A 22 6.02 5.00 -15.24
CA GLN A 22 6.81 4.28 -14.24
C GLN A 22 7.48 5.23 -13.25
N ILE A 23 8.09 6.32 -13.71
CA ILE A 23 8.73 7.29 -12.83
C ILE A 23 7.70 7.84 -11.83
N TYR A 24 6.50 8.26 -12.22
CA TYR A 24 5.52 8.83 -11.28
C TYR A 24 4.89 7.80 -10.33
N ILE A 25 4.58 6.60 -10.81
CA ILE A 25 3.96 5.53 -10.02
C ILE A 25 4.95 4.92 -9.02
N VAL A 26 6.25 4.95 -9.33
CA VAL A 26 7.32 4.36 -8.51
C VAL A 26 8.05 5.40 -7.66
N THR A 27 8.36 6.59 -8.18
CA THR A 27 9.14 7.59 -7.42
C THR A 27 8.35 8.30 -6.34
N LEU A 28 7.04 8.52 -6.49
CA LEU A 28 6.25 9.16 -5.44
C LEU A 28 6.12 8.25 -4.21
N PRO A 29 5.80 6.95 -4.35
CA PRO A 29 5.71 6.05 -3.19
C PRO A 29 7.06 5.73 -2.56
N LEU A 30 8.13 5.58 -3.36
CA LEU A 30 9.49 5.45 -2.80
C LEU A 30 9.93 6.72 -2.08
N PHE A 31 9.60 7.90 -2.63
CA PHE A 31 9.84 9.15 -1.93
C PHE A 31 9.08 9.21 -0.59
N LEU A 32 7.82 8.75 -0.53
CA LEU A 32 7.04 8.63 0.70
C LEU A 32 7.61 7.59 1.70
N ILE A 33 8.21 6.50 1.21
CA ILE A 33 8.90 5.51 2.05
C ILE A 33 10.16 6.10 2.70
N TYR A 34 10.91 6.93 1.95
CA TYR A 34 12.21 7.47 2.37
C TYR A 34 12.18 8.90 2.94
N ASN A 35 11.07 9.62 2.83
CA ASN A 35 10.90 10.96 3.40
C ASN A 35 9.62 11.05 4.23
N SER A 36 9.73 11.54 5.47
CA SER A 36 8.65 11.64 6.46
C SER A 36 7.58 12.72 6.17
N TYR A 37 7.43 13.16 4.92
CA TYR A 37 6.53 14.26 4.57
C TYR A 37 5.20 13.74 4.01
N GLU A 38 4.08 14.21 4.57
CA GLU A 38 2.75 14.14 3.92
C GLU A 38 2.82 14.89 2.59
N LEU A 39 2.74 14.18 1.46
CA LEU A 39 2.61 14.80 0.15
C LEU A 39 1.12 15.08 -0.11
N VAL A 40 0.70 16.33 0.04
CA VAL A 40 -0.61 16.79 -0.44
C VAL A 40 -0.50 17.00 -1.95
N VAL A 41 -1.03 16.06 -2.74
CA VAL A 41 -1.11 16.17 -4.19
C VAL A 41 -2.37 16.97 -4.54
N ASP A 42 -2.20 18.23 -4.94
CA ASP A 42 -3.28 19.10 -5.39
C ASP A 42 -3.44 18.96 -6.91
N CYS A 43 -4.51 18.27 -7.34
CA CYS A 43 -4.85 18.04 -8.75
C CYS A 43 -6.17 18.76 -9.07
N SER A 44 -6.11 19.86 -9.82
CA SER A 44 -7.30 20.52 -10.37
C SER A 44 -7.03 21.11 -11.77
N ALA A 45 -7.62 20.50 -12.79
CA ALA A 45 -8.08 21.10 -14.05
C ALA A 45 -9.13 20.16 -14.66
N ALA A 46 -10.27 20.57 -15.24
CA ALA A 46 -10.92 21.87 -15.37
C ALA A 46 -12.40 21.63 -15.74
N GLY A 47 -13.26 22.60 -15.45
CA GLY A 47 -14.63 22.67 -15.96
C GLY A 47 -15.00 24.11 -16.32
N SER A 48 -14.89 24.41 -17.62
CA SER A 48 -15.51 25.49 -18.41
C SER A 48 -15.26 26.98 -18.09
N ASP A 49 -14.95 27.68 -19.20
CA ASP A 49 -15.09 29.10 -19.53
C ASP A 49 -14.08 30.15 -19.02
N ARG A 50 -13.33 30.66 -20.02
CA ARG A 50 -12.61 31.93 -20.16
C ARG A 50 -12.25 32.67 -18.86
N LEU A 51 -10.96 32.90 -18.62
CA LEU A 51 -10.37 34.24 -18.58
C LEU A 51 -8.85 34.22 -18.36
N ARG A 52 -8.25 35.31 -18.80
CA ARG A 52 -6.84 35.58 -19.09
C ARG A 52 -6.03 35.81 -17.79
N CYS A 53 -4.81 35.27 -17.71
CA CYS A 53 -3.89 35.51 -16.60
C CYS A 53 -3.47 36.99 -16.52
N ARG A 54 -3.57 37.58 -15.33
CA ARG A 54 -2.81 38.79 -14.96
C ARG A 54 -2.13 38.52 -13.62
N GLU A 55 -0.82 38.70 -13.59
CA GLU A 55 -0.03 38.72 -12.36
C GLU A 55 -0.37 39.99 -11.57
N THR A 56 -0.83 39.86 -10.35
CA THR A 56 -0.61 40.88 -9.32
C THR A 56 -0.38 40.22 -7.98
N SER A 57 0.76 40.60 -7.41
CA SER A 57 1.29 40.33 -6.09
C SER A 57 0.34 40.70 -4.94
N GLN A 58 0.59 40.03 -3.81
CA GLN A 58 0.30 40.42 -2.43
C GLN A 58 -1.16 40.35 -1.93
N SER A 59 -1.23 39.96 -0.65
CA SER A 59 -2.38 39.85 0.25
C SER A 59 -3.24 38.59 0.07
N ALA A 60 -3.23 37.75 1.11
CA ALA A 60 -4.21 36.69 1.33
C ALA A 60 -5.63 37.28 1.19
N PRO A 61 -6.59 36.61 0.53
CA PRO A 61 -7.50 35.76 1.32
C PRO A 61 -8.26 34.65 0.53
N LYS A 62 -9.03 33.86 1.32
CA LYS A 62 -10.16 32.98 0.96
C LYS A 62 -9.81 31.57 0.47
N ARG A 63 -9.98 30.62 1.41
CA ARG A 63 -10.06 29.16 1.17
C ARG A 63 -11.08 28.87 0.05
N PRO A 64 -10.71 28.18 -1.04
CA PRO A 64 -11.67 27.56 -1.94
C PRO A 64 -12.04 26.17 -1.43
N ARG A 65 -13.29 25.77 -1.70
CA ARG A 65 -13.94 24.56 -1.18
C ARG A 65 -13.25 23.30 -1.69
N CYS A 66 -12.77 22.50 -0.73
CA CYS A 66 -12.34 21.13 -0.93
C CYS A 66 -13.54 20.25 -1.30
N HIS A 67 -13.45 19.49 -2.39
CA HIS A 67 -14.30 18.31 -2.56
C HIS A 67 -13.72 17.23 -1.65
N THR A 68 -14.45 17.04 -0.56
CA THR A 68 -14.29 16.06 0.52
C THR A 68 -13.58 14.77 0.10
N ILE A 69 -12.33 14.59 0.54
CA ILE A 69 -11.95 13.32 1.18
C ILE A 69 -12.88 13.23 2.38
N HIS A 70 -13.70 12.20 2.50
CA HIS A 70 -14.54 11.99 3.68
C HIS A 70 -13.66 11.87 4.93
N LYS A 71 -13.34 13.00 5.57
CA LYS A 71 -13.11 13.06 7.01
C LYS A 71 -14.48 13.00 7.67
N SER A 72 -15.07 11.81 7.68
CA SER A 72 -16.13 11.53 8.64
C SER A 72 -15.51 11.54 10.05
N PRO A 73 -16.10 12.22 11.05
CA PRO A 73 -15.59 12.25 12.42
C PRO A 73 -15.78 10.92 13.18
N HIS A 74 -16.08 9.84 12.46
CA HIS A 74 -16.11 8.50 13.01
C HIS A 74 -14.70 7.93 12.94
N ARG A 75 -14.15 7.49 14.08
CA ARG A 75 -12.89 6.75 14.19
C ARG A 75 -12.89 5.57 13.22
N TYR A 76 -12.39 5.77 12.01
CA TYR A 76 -12.02 4.69 11.12
C TYR A 76 -10.56 4.36 11.40
N CYS A 77 -10.31 3.09 11.68
CA CYS A 77 -9.00 2.46 11.65
C CYS A 77 -8.50 2.54 10.20
N SER A 78 -8.00 3.71 9.77
CA SER A 78 -7.66 3.92 8.37
C SER A 78 -6.27 3.33 8.09
N THR A 79 -6.24 2.19 7.43
CA THR A 79 -5.15 1.88 6.49
C THR A 79 -5.07 3.08 5.55
N GLU A 80 -4.01 3.87 5.63
CA GLU A 80 -3.75 4.91 4.64
C GLU A 80 -3.38 4.18 3.34
N SER A 81 -4.39 3.95 2.50
CA SER A 81 -4.20 3.44 1.15
C SER A 81 -4.34 4.58 0.15
N PHE A 82 -3.48 4.57 -0.87
CA PHE A 82 -3.50 5.56 -1.94
C PHE A 82 -3.94 4.89 -3.24
N ILE A 83 -4.86 5.52 -3.96
CA ILE A 83 -5.27 5.04 -5.29
C ILE A 83 -4.54 5.86 -6.34
N ILE A 84 -3.79 5.19 -7.21
CA ILE A 84 -3.25 5.79 -8.43
C ILE A 84 -3.97 5.21 -9.64
N ARG A 85 -4.55 6.07 -10.48
CA ARG A 85 -5.14 5.69 -11.77
C ARG A 85 -4.19 6.06 -12.90
N GLN A 86 -4.01 5.16 -13.87
CA GLN A 86 -3.09 5.41 -14.99
C GLN A 86 -3.61 6.48 -15.96
N THR A 87 -4.92 6.51 -16.24
CA THR A 87 -5.61 7.56 -17.03
C THR A 87 -7.11 7.60 -16.63
N PRO A 88 -7.90 8.61 -17.07
CA PRO A 88 -9.36 8.61 -16.90
C PRO A 88 -10.08 7.49 -17.65
N GLU A 89 -9.44 6.96 -18.70
CA GLU A 89 -9.99 5.96 -19.62
C GLU A 89 -9.55 4.53 -19.25
N ASN A 90 -8.47 4.40 -18.47
CA ASN A 90 -7.91 3.14 -18.03
C ASN A 90 -8.39 2.82 -16.61
N LYS A 91 -9.09 1.69 -16.46
CA LYS A 91 -9.79 1.32 -15.22
C LYS A 91 -8.86 0.87 -14.10
N ALA A 92 -7.62 0.50 -14.41
CA ALA A 92 -6.65 0.01 -13.43
C ALA A 92 -6.34 1.09 -12.37
N ALA A 93 -6.64 0.75 -11.13
CA ALA A 93 -6.42 1.56 -9.94
C ALA A 93 -5.45 0.80 -9.03
N PHE A 94 -4.23 1.31 -8.85
CA PHE A 94 -3.27 0.69 -7.94
C PHE A 94 -3.58 1.13 -6.52
N LEU A 95 -3.90 0.17 -5.64
CA LEU A 95 -4.04 0.39 -4.20
C LEU A 95 -2.66 0.25 -3.55
N LEU A 96 -2.12 1.37 -3.08
CA LEU A 96 -0.80 1.43 -2.45
C LEU A 96 -0.92 1.39 -0.93
N PHE A 97 -0.07 0.58 -0.30
CA PHE A 97 0.02 0.43 1.16
C PHE A 97 1.41 0.84 1.69
N PRO A 98 1.66 2.14 1.91
CA PRO A 98 2.97 2.63 2.34
C PRO A 98 3.43 2.05 3.67
N GLY A 99 2.50 1.70 4.57
CA GLY A 99 2.79 1.13 5.88
C GLY A 99 3.58 -0.17 5.81
N VAL A 100 3.23 -1.07 4.89
CA VAL A 100 3.90 -2.38 4.73
C VAL A 100 5.30 -2.18 4.15
N ALA A 101 5.44 -1.36 3.11
CA ALA A 101 6.73 -1.06 2.51
C ALA A 101 7.67 -0.30 3.49
N ARG A 102 7.13 0.59 4.33
CA ARG A 102 7.88 1.27 5.38
C ARG A 102 8.41 0.30 6.44
N ILE A 103 7.60 -0.67 6.87
CA ILE A 103 8.06 -1.72 7.79
C ILE A 103 9.24 -2.49 7.19
N LEU A 104 9.13 -2.91 5.93
CA LEU A 104 10.23 -3.62 5.25
C LEU A 104 11.51 -2.79 5.20
N SER A 105 11.40 -1.51 4.82
CA SER A 105 12.55 -0.62 4.67
C SER A 105 13.17 -0.23 6.01
N HIS A 106 12.39 0.28 6.96
CA HIS A 106 12.91 0.88 8.20
C HIS A 106 13.14 -0.15 9.32
N GLU A 107 12.37 -1.23 9.36
CA GLU A 107 12.44 -2.23 10.43
C GLU A 107 13.00 -3.56 9.96
N GLY A 108 12.73 -3.94 8.71
CA GLY A 108 13.28 -5.15 8.07
C GLY A 108 14.64 -4.97 7.41
N GLY A 109 15.09 -3.71 7.22
CA GLY A 109 16.36 -3.38 6.56
C GLY A 109 16.39 -3.71 5.06
N ILE A 110 15.22 -3.81 4.42
CA ILE A 110 15.11 -4.22 3.01
C ILE A 110 15.35 -3.03 2.09
N THR A 111 16.29 -3.19 1.16
CA THR A 111 16.63 -2.21 0.11
C THR A 111 16.32 -2.69 -1.30
N ASP A 112 15.88 -3.94 -1.46
CA ASP A 112 15.45 -4.51 -2.73
C ASP A 112 14.20 -3.78 -3.25
N ILE A 113 14.36 -3.11 -4.39
CA ILE A 113 13.33 -2.25 -4.95
C ILE A 113 12.08 -3.03 -5.41
N GLU A 114 12.27 -4.23 -5.92
CA GLU A 114 11.17 -5.06 -6.43
C GLU A 114 10.32 -5.58 -5.27
N VAL A 115 10.96 -5.91 -4.14
CA VAL A 115 10.27 -6.29 -2.89
C VAL A 115 9.48 -5.11 -2.31
N LEU A 116 10.06 -3.91 -2.29
CA LEU A 116 9.39 -2.71 -1.79
C LEU A 116 8.22 -2.30 -2.69
N GLN A 117 8.37 -2.40 -4.01
CA GLN A 117 7.28 -2.19 -4.97
C GLN A 117 6.17 -3.23 -4.79
N ALA A 118 6.51 -4.51 -4.67
CA ALA A 118 5.52 -5.56 -4.42
C ALA A 118 4.77 -5.35 -3.10
N ALA A 119 5.46 -4.88 -2.05
CA ALA A 119 4.83 -4.54 -0.77
C ALA A 119 3.85 -3.37 -0.88
N LEU A 120 4.14 -2.38 -1.71
CA LEU A 120 3.19 -1.31 -2.00
C LEU A 120 1.93 -1.85 -2.70
N LEU A 121 2.09 -2.82 -3.60
CA LEU A 121 1.06 -3.31 -4.52
C LEU A 121 0.34 -4.59 -4.05
N HIS A 122 0.71 -5.17 -2.91
CA HIS A 122 0.37 -6.55 -2.55
C HIS A 122 -1.13 -6.89 -2.56
N ASP A 123 -1.98 -5.93 -2.20
CA ASP A 123 -3.45 -6.08 -2.18
C ASP A 123 -4.13 -5.50 -3.44
N THR A 124 -3.37 -4.95 -4.39
CA THR A 124 -3.95 -4.32 -5.57
C THR A 124 -4.78 -5.29 -6.40
N VAL A 125 -4.24 -6.48 -6.71
CA VAL A 125 -4.97 -7.50 -7.48
C VAL A 125 -6.10 -8.11 -6.67
N GLU A 126 -5.94 -8.16 -5.34
CA GLU A 126 -6.95 -8.74 -4.45
C GLU A 126 -8.19 -7.83 -4.34
N ASP A 127 -8.01 -6.50 -4.31
CA ASP A 127 -9.07 -5.55 -3.96
C ASP A 127 -9.45 -4.57 -5.10
N THR A 128 -8.92 -4.76 -6.31
CA THR A 128 -9.26 -3.96 -7.51
C THR A 128 -9.43 -4.82 -8.75
N ASP A 129 -9.84 -4.22 -9.87
CA ASP A 129 -9.92 -4.89 -11.18
C ASP A 129 -8.55 -5.07 -11.86
N THR A 130 -7.44 -4.73 -11.19
CA THR A 130 -6.08 -4.82 -11.75
C THR A 130 -5.66 -6.28 -11.93
N THR A 131 -5.06 -6.58 -13.08
CA THR A 131 -4.57 -7.92 -13.44
C THR A 131 -3.06 -8.07 -13.24
N ILE A 132 -2.59 -9.32 -13.15
CA ILE A 132 -1.14 -9.62 -13.07
C ILE A 132 -0.41 -9.21 -14.36
N ASP A 133 -1.04 -9.39 -15.52
CA ASP A 133 -0.47 -8.97 -16.81
C ASP A 133 -0.26 -7.44 -16.86
N GLU A 134 -1.20 -6.65 -16.32
CA GLU A 134 -1.04 -5.20 -16.18
C GLU A 134 0.10 -4.85 -15.23
N LEU A 135 0.24 -5.58 -14.11
CA LEU A 135 1.38 -5.37 -13.21
C LEU A 135 2.71 -5.72 -13.87
N GLU A 136 2.77 -6.81 -14.64
CA GLU A 136 3.99 -7.22 -15.34
C GLU A 136 4.37 -6.19 -16.41
N ALA A 137 3.42 -5.70 -17.19
CA ALA A 137 3.66 -4.68 -18.21
C ALA A 137 4.20 -3.36 -17.63
N VAL A 138 3.83 -3.02 -16.40
CA VAL A 138 4.14 -1.73 -15.76
C VAL A 138 5.36 -1.82 -14.85
N PHE A 139 5.47 -2.87 -14.04
CA PHE A 139 6.48 -3.00 -12.97
C PHE A 139 7.48 -4.12 -13.24
N GLY A 140 7.25 -4.94 -14.27
CA GLY A 140 8.11 -6.05 -14.65
C GLY A 140 7.71 -7.39 -14.00
N PRO A 141 8.25 -8.49 -14.54
CA PRO A 141 7.85 -9.85 -14.18
C PRO A 141 8.16 -10.21 -12.73
N THR A 142 9.23 -9.68 -12.14
CA THR A 142 9.59 -9.98 -10.75
C THR A 142 8.56 -9.45 -9.77
N VAL A 143 8.16 -8.18 -9.92
CA VAL A 143 7.15 -7.54 -9.06
C VAL A 143 5.81 -8.25 -9.22
N ALA A 144 5.40 -8.51 -10.47
CA ALA A 144 4.16 -9.22 -10.77
C ALA A 144 4.13 -10.62 -10.13
N ARG A 145 5.22 -11.38 -10.20
CA ARG A 145 5.35 -12.68 -9.55
C ARG A 145 5.23 -12.58 -8.02
N ILE A 146 5.91 -11.63 -7.38
CA ILE A 146 5.82 -11.47 -5.92
C ILE A 146 4.39 -11.12 -5.51
N VAL A 147 3.74 -10.19 -6.23
CA VAL A 147 2.35 -9.81 -5.98
C VAL A 147 1.42 -11.02 -6.16
N GLN A 148 1.58 -11.77 -7.26
CA GLN A 148 0.81 -12.98 -7.53
C GLN A 148 0.93 -13.99 -6.38
N GLU A 149 2.13 -14.22 -5.86
CA GLU A 149 2.30 -15.12 -4.72
C GLU A 149 1.49 -14.62 -3.53
N VAL A 150 1.52 -13.33 -3.21
CA VAL A 150 0.87 -12.79 -2.01
C VAL A 150 -0.61 -12.46 -2.16
N THR A 151 -1.19 -12.57 -3.35
CA THR A 151 -2.64 -12.40 -3.59
C THR A 151 -3.42 -13.66 -3.19
N ASP A 152 -4.50 -13.51 -2.42
CA ASP A 152 -5.42 -14.62 -2.15
C ASP A 152 -6.47 -14.76 -3.26
N ASP A 153 -6.90 -16.00 -3.53
CA ASP A 153 -8.01 -16.27 -4.45
C ASP A 153 -9.37 -15.93 -3.80
N LYS A 154 -9.95 -14.77 -4.19
CA LYS A 154 -11.25 -14.29 -3.70
C LYS A 154 -12.45 -15.12 -4.15
N THR A 155 -12.29 -16.07 -5.07
CA THR A 155 -13.37 -17.00 -5.44
C THR A 155 -13.64 -18.03 -4.35
N LEU A 156 -12.66 -18.26 -3.46
CA LEU A 156 -12.75 -19.20 -2.35
C LEU A 156 -13.41 -18.56 -1.11
N PRO A 157 -14.13 -19.35 -0.29
CA PRO A 157 -14.63 -18.90 1.00
C PRO A 157 -13.50 -18.38 1.90
N LYS A 158 -13.82 -17.38 2.74
CA LYS A 158 -12.84 -16.73 3.63
C LYS A 158 -12.04 -17.70 4.50
N GLU A 159 -12.68 -18.72 5.06
CA GLU A 159 -12.01 -19.70 5.91
C GLU A 159 -11.05 -20.59 5.10
N GLU A 160 -11.37 -20.86 3.84
CA GLU A 160 -10.47 -21.59 2.94
C GLU A 160 -9.25 -20.75 2.57
N ARG A 161 -9.43 -19.46 2.26
CA ARG A 161 -8.30 -18.53 2.03
C ARG A 161 -7.35 -18.48 3.23
N LYS A 162 -7.91 -18.40 4.45
CA LYS A 162 -7.12 -18.44 5.69
C LYS A 162 -6.35 -19.75 5.86
N ARG A 163 -6.96 -20.90 5.53
CA ARG A 163 -6.32 -22.22 5.58
C ARG A 163 -5.14 -22.29 4.61
N LEU A 164 -5.36 -21.85 3.36
CA LEU A 164 -4.34 -21.82 2.32
C LEU A 164 -3.19 -20.86 2.64
N GLN A 165 -3.44 -19.73 3.31
CA GLN A 165 -2.36 -18.86 3.79
C GLN A 165 -1.39 -19.58 4.75
N VAL A 166 -1.91 -20.46 5.61
CA VAL A 166 -1.07 -21.27 6.52
C VAL A 166 -0.35 -22.37 5.75
N GLU A 167 -1.05 -23.07 4.87
CA GLU A 167 -0.50 -24.18 4.08
C GLU A 167 0.61 -23.72 3.12
N HIS A 168 0.40 -22.60 2.42
CA HIS A 168 1.35 -22.10 1.44
C HIS A 168 2.52 -21.33 2.05
N ALA A 169 2.39 -20.80 3.28
CA ALA A 169 3.43 -20.01 3.94
C ALA A 169 4.86 -20.58 3.81
N PRO A 170 5.15 -21.86 4.13
CA PRO A 170 6.50 -22.41 4.00
C PRO A 170 7.03 -22.48 2.57
N HIS A 171 6.14 -22.58 1.57
CA HIS A 171 6.46 -22.78 0.16
C HIS A 171 6.64 -21.49 -0.64
N ARG A 172 6.36 -20.33 -0.05
CA ARG A 172 6.53 -19.02 -0.70
C ARG A 172 7.99 -18.70 -0.97
N SER A 173 8.26 -17.92 -2.02
CA SER A 173 9.59 -17.37 -2.26
C SER A 173 10.04 -16.47 -1.11
N HIS A 174 11.36 -16.30 -0.93
CA HIS A 174 11.91 -15.44 0.12
C HIS A 174 11.33 -14.01 0.06
N GLN A 175 11.22 -13.45 -1.15
CA GLN A 175 10.66 -12.12 -1.39
C GLN A 175 9.17 -12.04 -0.97
N ALA A 176 8.36 -13.05 -1.30
CA ALA A 176 6.96 -13.09 -0.89
C ALA A 176 6.81 -13.30 0.64
N LYS A 177 7.71 -14.06 1.28
CA LYS A 177 7.74 -14.21 2.75
C LYS A 177 8.01 -12.88 3.44
N LEU A 178 8.94 -12.06 2.93
CA LEU A 178 9.20 -10.71 3.45
C LEU A 178 7.92 -9.87 3.44
N VAL A 179 7.25 -9.78 2.29
CA VAL A 179 6.01 -9.00 2.15
C VAL A 179 4.93 -9.49 3.12
N LYS A 180 4.69 -10.80 3.23
CA LYS A 180 3.70 -11.36 4.16
C LYS A 180 4.06 -11.14 5.64
N LEU A 181 5.33 -11.16 6.02
CA LEU A 181 5.77 -10.84 7.39
C LEU A 181 5.42 -9.38 7.74
N ALA A 182 5.75 -8.44 6.85
CA ALA A 182 5.47 -7.04 7.06
C ALA A 182 3.96 -6.72 7.05
N ASP A 183 3.19 -7.33 6.15
CA ASP A 183 1.72 -7.25 6.11
C ASP A 183 1.11 -7.67 7.46
N LYS A 184 1.50 -8.86 7.96
CA LYS A 184 1.00 -9.35 9.26
C LYS A 184 1.42 -8.45 10.40
N LEU A 185 2.66 -7.96 10.42
CA LEU A 185 3.12 -7.04 11.46
C LEU A 185 2.32 -5.73 11.44
N TYR A 186 2.05 -5.19 10.25
CA TYR A 186 1.22 -4.01 10.09
C TYR A 186 -0.19 -4.22 10.64
N ASN A 187 -0.86 -5.29 10.20
CA ASN A 187 -2.24 -5.60 10.58
C ASN A 187 -2.39 -5.87 12.08
N LEU A 188 -1.45 -6.61 12.69
CA LEU A 188 -1.50 -6.89 14.13
C LEU A 188 -1.28 -5.64 14.98
N ARG A 189 -0.39 -4.73 14.55
CA ARG A 189 -0.23 -3.41 15.19
C ARG A 189 -1.48 -2.56 15.05
N ASP A 190 -2.12 -2.59 13.88
CA ASP A 190 -3.34 -1.84 13.64
C ASP A 190 -4.49 -2.34 14.54
N LEU A 191 -4.66 -3.65 14.65
CA LEU A 191 -5.64 -4.27 15.56
C LEU A 191 -5.40 -3.93 17.04
N ASN A 192 -4.13 -3.75 17.46
CA ASN A 192 -3.81 -3.28 18.81
C ASN A 192 -4.10 -1.79 19.01
N ARG A 193 -3.94 -0.98 17.96
CA ARG A 193 -4.20 0.46 17.98
C ARG A 193 -5.69 0.78 17.98
N CYS A 194 -6.46 0.10 17.13
CA CYS A 194 -7.89 0.33 17.00
C CYS A 194 -8.59 -0.95 16.50
N THR A 195 -9.52 -1.47 17.31
CA THR A 195 -10.38 -2.58 16.89
C THR A 195 -11.33 -2.09 15.80
N PRO A 196 -11.40 -2.77 14.63
CA PRO A 196 -12.33 -2.41 13.56
C PRO A 196 -13.79 -2.43 14.02
N THR A 197 -14.62 -1.56 13.45
CA THR A 197 -16.04 -1.50 13.78
C THR A 197 -16.72 -2.85 13.54
N GLY A 198 -17.48 -3.33 14.54
CA GLY A 198 -18.18 -4.61 14.48
C GLY A 198 -17.31 -5.84 14.80
N TRP A 199 -16.03 -5.67 15.14
CA TRP A 199 -15.20 -6.77 15.65
C TRP A 199 -15.28 -6.84 17.17
N THR A 200 -15.47 -8.05 17.69
CA THR A 200 -15.39 -8.32 19.14
C THR A 200 -13.94 -8.57 19.55
N ALA A 201 -13.65 -8.53 20.85
CA ALA A 201 -12.32 -8.83 21.37
C ALA A 201 -11.89 -10.28 21.05
N GLU A 202 -12.83 -11.21 21.08
CA GLU A 202 -12.63 -12.62 20.73
C GLU A 202 -12.21 -12.76 19.27
N ARG A 203 -12.89 -12.06 18.35
CA ARG A 203 -12.52 -12.06 16.93
C ARG A 203 -11.13 -11.47 16.67
N VAL A 204 -10.73 -10.45 17.43
CA VAL A 204 -9.35 -9.93 17.37
C VAL A 204 -8.38 -11.01 17.84
N GLN A 205 -8.67 -11.68 18.96
CA GLN A 205 -7.81 -12.75 19.47
C GLN A 205 -7.70 -13.93 18.48
N GLU A 206 -8.79 -14.32 17.84
CA GLU A 206 -8.80 -15.34 16.77
C GLU A 206 -7.91 -14.93 15.60
N TYR A 207 -7.89 -13.65 15.23
CA TYR A 207 -6.98 -13.16 14.20
C TYR A 207 -5.52 -13.31 14.62
N PHE A 208 -5.15 -13.00 15.87
CA PHE A 208 -3.79 -13.23 16.38
C PHE A 208 -3.41 -14.71 16.36
N VAL A 209 -4.32 -15.60 16.76
CA VAL A 209 -4.09 -17.06 16.73
C VAL A 209 -3.92 -17.57 15.30
N TRP A 210 -4.72 -17.08 14.35
CA TRP A 210 -4.56 -17.44 12.94
C TRP A 210 -3.25 -16.88 12.37
N ALA A 211 -2.93 -15.62 12.64
CA ALA A 211 -1.71 -14.98 12.18
C ALA A 211 -0.47 -15.73 12.67
N SER A 212 -0.43 -16.19 13.93
CA SER A 212 0.72 -16.95 14.44
C SER A 212 0.95 -18.26 13.68
N ARG A 213 -0.11 -18.94 13.23
CA ARG A 213 0.00 -20.14 12.38
C ARG A 213 0.60 -19.82 11.01
N VAL A 214 0.24 -18.68 10.42
CA VAL A 214 0.86 -18.22 9.18
C VAL A 214 2.34 -17.89 9.43
N ILE A 215 2.65 -17.12 10.47
CA ILE A 215 4.03 -16.71 10.79
C ILE A 215 4.93 -17.92 11.03
N LYS A 216 4.45 -19.00 11.66
CA LYS A 216 5.21 -20.25 11.83
C LYS A 216 5.81 -20.77 10.52
N GLY A 217 5.07 -20.71 9.41
CA GLY A 217 5.57 -21.11 8.08
C GLY A 217 6.49 -20.09 7.41
N LEU A 218 6.52 -18.85 7.88
CA LEU A 218 7.35 -17.77 7.33
C LEU A 218 8.68 -17.58 8.06
N ARG A 219 8.91 -18.28 9.18
CA ARG A 219 10.12 -18.14 10.02
C ARG A 219 11.41 -18.43 9.25
N GLY A 220 12.50 -17.82 9.70
CA GLY A 220 13.82 -17.94 9.07
C GLY A 220 13.98 -17.04 7.84
N THR A 221 13.14 -16.01 7.69
CA THR A 221 13.18 -15.08 6.56
C THR A 221 13.78 -13.74 6.97
N ASN A 222 13.33 -13.16 8.09
CA ASN A 222 13.85 -11.88 8.58
C ASN A 222 13.73 -11.80 10.11
N ALA A 223 14.87 -11.95 10.79
CA ALA A 223 14.91 -12.02 12.25
C ALA A 223 14.32 -10.77 12.94
N ALA A 224 14.55 -9.58 12.39
CA ALA A 224 14.07 -8.32 12.98
C ALA A 224 12.54 -8.20 12.96
N LEU A 225 11.90 -8.60 11.86
CA LEU A 225 10.44 -8.63 11.76
C LEU A 225 9.84 -9.76 12.61
N GLU A 226 10.48 -10.93 12.62
CA GLU A 226 10.05 -12.09 13.41
C GLU A 226 10.06 -11.81 14.92
N GLU A 227 11.08 -11.11 15.43
CA GLU A 227 11.18 -10.71 16.83
C GLU A 227 10.03 -9.77 17.23
N LYS A 228 9.72 -8.78 16.39
CA LYS A 228 8.61 -7.84 16.62
C LYS A 228 7.26 -8.54 16.62
N LEU A 229 7.06 -9.48 15.70
CA LEU A 229 5.86 -10.32 15.66
C LEU A 229 5.76 -11.17 16.93
N GLN A 230 6.87 -11.78 17.36
CA GLN A 230 6.92 -12.58 18.59
C GLN A 230 6.52 -11.77 19.81
N GLN A 231 7.00 -10.54 19.94
CA GLN A 231 6.59 -9.66 21.02
C GLN A 231 5.07 -9.43 21.04
N LEU A 232 4.46 -9.11 19.88
CA LEU A 232 3.01 -8.89 19.78
C LEU A 232 2.19 -10.14 20.14
N PHE A 233 2.68 -11.33 19.79
CA PHE A 233 2.01 -12.58 20.17
C PHE A 233 2.13 -12.85 21.67
N LEU A 234 3.30 -12.61 22.28
CA LEU A 234 3.52 -12.78 23.72
C LEU A 234 2.62 -11.87 24.54
N GLU A 235 2.46 -10.60 24.15
CA GLU A 235 1.56 -9.63 24.80
C GLU A 235 0.10 -10.11 24.84
N ARG A 236 -0.29 -11.02 23.94
CA ARG A 236 -1.64 -11.62 23.88
C ARG A 236 -1.69 -13.09 24.28
N GLY A 237 -0.62 -13.62 24.89
CA GLY A 237 -0.55 -15.01 25.33
C GLY A 237 -0.61 -16.04 24.18
N VAL A 238 -0.23 -15.66 22.96
CA VAL A 238 -0.18 -16.55 21.80
C VAL A 238 1.24 -17.07 21.61
N GLN A 239 1.39 -18.39 21.46
CA GLN A 239 2.70 -19.02 21.24
C GLN A 239 2.99 -19.25 19.75
N LEU A 240 4.17 -18.78 19.32
CA LEU A 240 4.76 -19.03 18.00
C LEU A 240 5.46 -20.39 17.89
#